data_AF-A0A2T0K807-F1
#
_entry.id   AF-A0A2T0K807-F1
#
_cell.length_a   1.000
_cell.length_b   1.000
_cell.length_c   1.000
_cell.angle_alpha   90.00
_cell.angle_beta   90.00
_cell.angle_gamma   90.00
#
_symmetry.space_group_name_H-M   'P 1'
#
loop_
_entity.id
_entity.type
_entity.pdbx_description
1 polymer ?
#
loop_
_entity_poly.entity_id
_entity_poly.type
_entity_poly.pdbx_seq_one_letter_code
_entity_poly.pdbx_strand_id
1 'polypeptide(L)'
;MRVDQVQSSTEFKGLADANDPEASGVISNESGPSAGINGDEFKLAGTRVSMDDLLKYGTVSESPDGSWLFNATTTNPDTGKLYTLAEALNKTGGLTGGFQGLPGTIAGLPYVAGGFTDRLLESFAGPHDFLGSLTAYDRLGNLVEGMTSLQRAAFEFQTDIDIPLAAPIAAATVLGQYGLDWSVINGQKTKAEEGK
;
A
#
# COMPACT_ATOMS: atom_id res chain seq x y z
N MET A 1 12.11 -6.61 7.28
CA MET A 1 11.45 -6.03 6.09
C MET A 1 9.93 -6.01 6.25
N ARG A 2 9.18 -7.08 5.92
CA ARG A 2 7.70 -7.05 6.06
C ARG A 2 7.22 -6.72 7.47
N VAL A 3 7.77 -7.37 8.50
CA VAL A 3 7.41 -7.11 9.90
C VAL A 3 7.59 -5.62 10.26
N ASP A 4 8.71 -5.02 9.87
CA ASP A 4 9.00 -3.61 10.15
C ASP A 4 8.00 -2.68 9.44
N GLN A 5 7.63 -3.01 8.19
CA GLN A 5 6.66 -2.24 7.43
C GLN A 5 5.25 -2.37 7.98
N VAL A 6 4.83 -3.58 8.38
CA VAL A 6 3.56 -3.78 9.09
C VAL A 6 3.54 -2.97 10.38
N GLN A 7 4.56 -3.09 11.22
CA GLN A 7 4.64 -2.34 12.48
C GLN A 7 4.57 -0.83 12.25
N SER A 8 5.31 -0.32 11.27
CA SER A 8 5.26 1.11 10.91
C SER A 8 3.87 1.52 10.43
N SER A 9 3.21 0.73 9.59
CA SER A 9 1.85 1.02 9.11
C SER A 9 0.82 1.08 10.23
N THR A 10 0.96 0.28 11.29
CA THR A 10 0.00 0.21 12.40
C THR A 10 0.11 1.38 13.39
N GLU A 11 1.15 2.20 13.29
CA GLU A 11 1.29 3.40 14.15
C GLU A 11 0.25 4.47 13.81
N PHE A 12 -0.26 4.48 12.57
CA PHE A 12 -1.24 5.46 12.13
C PHE A 12 -2.68 5.06 12.52
N LYS A 13 -3.30 5.84 13.40
CA LYS A 13 -4.68 5.60 13.88
C LYS A 13 -5.78 5.80 12.84
N GLY A 14 -5.47 6.46 11.72
CA GLY A 14 -6.40 6.65 10.62
C GLY A 14 -7.01 8.05 10.50
N LEU A 15 -7.68 8.28 9.38
CA LEU A 15 -8.49 9.45 9.06
C LEU A 15 -9.97 9.08 8.98
N ALA A 16 -10.84 9.96 9.45
CA ALA A 16 -12.27 9.93 9.14
C ALA A 16 -12.66 11.10 8.23
N ASP A 17 -13.71 10.91 7.42
CA ASP A 17 -14.29 11.99 6.63
C ASP A 17 -15.21 12.85 7.51
N ALA A 18 -14.85 14.11 7.71
CA ALA A 18 -15.63 15.05 8.52
C ALA A 18 -16.95 15.46 7.83
N ASN A 19 -17.01 15.37 6.49
CA ASN A 19 -18.21 15.69 5.73
C ASN A 19 -19.18 14.50 5.66
N ASP A 20 -18.70 13.28 5.90
CA ASP A 20 -19.51 12.08 5.93
C ASP A 20 -18.99 11.06 6.97
N PRO A 21 -19.19 11.33 8.28
CA PRO A 21 -18.60 10.55 9.37
C PRO A 21 -19.15 9.12 9.46
N GLU A 22 -20.35 8.87 8.92
CA GLU A 22 -21.01 7.55 9.01
C GLU A 22 -20.71 6.65 7.81
N ALA A 23 -20.46 7.20 6.62
CA ALA A 23 -20.30 6.39 5.41
C ALA A 23 -18.86 5.88 5.16
N SER A 24 -17.85 6.57 5.66
CA SER A 24 -16.44 6.33 5.29
C SER A 24 -15.66 5.48 6.29
N GLY A 25 -16.12 5.42 7.55
CA GLY A 25 -15.36 4.81 8.64
C GLY A 25 -14.00 5.49 8.85
N VAL A 26 -13.12 4.83 9.61
CA VAL A 26 -11.74 5.26 9.78
C VAL A 26 -10.85 4.53 8.76
N ILE A 27 -10.15 5.28 7.92
CA ILE A 27 -9.20 4.76 6.93
C ILE A 27 -7.77 4.97 7.45
N SER A 28 -7.02 3.89 7.59
CA SER A 28 -5.63 3.88 8.06
C SER A 28 -4.72 3.20 7.03
N ASN A 29 -3.44 2.98 7.36
CA ASN A 29 -2.58 2.18 6.48
C ASN A 29 -2.92 0.66 6.55
N GLU A 30 -3.76 0.23 7.49
CA GLU A 30 -4.14 -1.19 7.67
C GLU A 30 -5.59 -1.51 7.27
N SER A 31 -6.40 -0.50 6.92
CA SER A 31 -7.83 -0.70 6.63
C SER A 31 -8.13 -1.33 5.27
N GLY A 32 -7.13 -1.50 4.42
CA GLY A 32 -7.30 -2.01 3.05
C GLY A 32 -7.41 -3.53 3.01
N PRO A 33 -8.34 -4.10 2.23
CA PRO A 33 -8.51 -5.54 2.15
C PRO A 33 -7.38 -6.20 1.33
N SER A 34 -6.79 -7.27 1.87
CA SER A 34 -5.84 -8.14 1.17
C SER A 34 -5.84 -9.53 1.83
N ALA A 35 -5.36 -10.57 1.13
CA ALA A 35 -4.98 -11.80 1.82
C ALA A 35 -3.58 -11.70 2.45
N GLY A 36 -2.83 -10.65 2.11
CA GLY A 36 -1.47 -10.43 2.55
C GLY A 36 -0.52 -11.55 2.16
N ILE A 37 0.59 -11.68 2.89
CA ILE A 37 1.57 -12.75 2.69
C ILE A 37 1.25 -13.88 3.67
N ASN A 38 1.14 -15.10 3.14
CA ASN A 38 0.83 -16.31 3.94
C ASN A 38 -0.48 -16.20 4.74
N GLY A 39 -1.43 -15.36 4.32
CA GLY A 39 -2.72 -15.22 4.99
C GLY A 39 -2.69 -14.34 6.23
N ASP A 40 -1.72 -13.41 6.36
CA ASP A 40 -1.70 -12.43 7.45
C ASP A 40 -2.74 -11.31 7.29
N GLU A 41 -3.48 -11.30 6.18
CA GLU A 41 -4.58 -10.37 5.86
C GLU A 41 -4.16 -8.88 5.84
N PHE A 42 -2.86 -8.60 5.91
CA PHE A 42 -2.34 -7.24 5.96
C PHE A 42 -1.95 -6.77 4.56
N LYS A 43 -2.56 -5.67 4.12
CA LYS A 43 -2.19 -5.01 2.86
C LYS A 43 -1.02 -4.06 3.08
N LEU A 44 0.14 -4.38 2.48
CA LEU A 44 1.24 -3.42 2.36
C LEU A 44 1.30 -2.79 0.96
N ALA A 45 0.80 -3.46 -0.07
CA ALA A 45 0.85 -2.95 -1.42
C ALA A 45 0.04 -1.65 -1.54
N GLY A 46 0.67 -0.60 -2.08
CA GLY A 46 0.05 0.70 -2.34
C GLY A 46 0.63 1.82 -1.50
N THR A 47 0.23 3.04 -1.81
CA THR A 47 0.75 4.26 -1.18
C THR A 47 0.11 4.48 0.18
N ARG A 48 0.94 4.86 1.17
CA ARG A 48 0.48 5.28 2.50
C ARG A 48 -0.07 6.70 2.52
N VAL A 49 -0.74 7.08 3.60
CA VAL A 49 -1.26 8.44 3.77
C VAL A 49 -0.18 9.49 3.58
N SER A 50 -0.53 10.56 2.89
CA SER A 50 0.25 11.79 2.77
C SER A 50 -0.67 12.97 3.07
N MET A 51 -0.37 13.69 4.15
CA MET A 51 -1.18 14.85 4.55
C MET A 51 -1.11 15.95 3.48
N ASP A 52 0.08 16.19 2.91
CA ASP A 52 0.28 17.15 1.83
C ASP A 52 -0.55 16.85 0.57
N ASP A 53 -0.75 15.58 0.25
CA ASP A 53 -1.58 15.22 -0.91
C ASP A 53 -3.06 15.44 -0.63
N LEU A 54 -3.51 15.15 0.60
CA LEU A 54 -4.88 15.40 1.02
C LEU A 54 -5.21 16.90 1.05
N LEU A 55 -4.22 17.77 1.32
CA LEU A 55 -4.40 19.23 1.28
C LEU A 55 -4.80 19.78 -0.10
N LYS A 56 -4.65 19.00 -1.17
CA LYS A 56 -5.16 19.37 -2.52
C LYS A 56 -6.68 19.29 -2.61
N TYR A 57 -7.32 18.50 -1.75
CA TYR A 57 -8.74 18.18 -1.80
C TYR A 57 -9.53 18.74 -0.60
N GLY A 58 -8.85 19.11 0.48
CA GLY A 58 -9.47 19.57 1.70
C GLY A 58 -8.48 20.04 2.75
N THR A 59 -8.94 20.12 3.99
CA THR A 59 -8.11 20.35 5.17
C THR A 59 -7.97 19.06 5.96
N VAL A 60 -6.81 18.86 6.59
CA VAL A 60 -6.59 17.77 7.54
C VAL A 60 -6.28 18.32 8.92
N SER A 61 -6.79 17.68 9.96
CA SER A 61 -6.55 18.08 11.35
C SER A 61 -6.46 16.88 12.28
N GLU A 62 -5.47 16.87 13.17
CA GLU A 62 -5.31 15.85 14.21
C GLU A 62 -6.34 16.06 15.33
N SER A 63 -6.98 14.97 15.74
CA SER A 63 -7.89 14.89 16.88
C SER A 63 -7.11 14.64 18.18
N PRO A 64 -7.66 14.97 19.36
CA PRO A 64 -6.99 14.74 20.65
C PRO A 64 -6.60 13.29 20.94
N ASP A 65 -7.29 12.33 20.32
CA ASP A 65 -6.99 10.90 20.44
C ASP A 65 -5.90 10.41 19.47
N GLY A 66 -5.35 11.30 18.63
CA GLY A 66 -4.32 11.01 17.62
C GLY A 66 -4.87 10.44 16.31
N SER A 67 -6.20 10.28 16.17
CA SER A 67 -6.84 10.11 14.86
C SER A 67 -6.84 11.43 14.10
N TRP A 68 -7.18 11.40 12.81
CA TRP A 68 -7.22 12.59 11.98
C TRP A 68 -8.59 12.77 11.33
N LEU A 69 -8.93 14.02 11.02
CA LEU A 69 -10.13 14.37 10.29
C LEU A 69 -9.74 14.98 8.95
N PHE A 70 -10.34 14.48 7.89
CA PHE A 70 -10.29 15.09 6.57
C PHE A 70 -11.60 15.82 6.30
N ASN A 71 -11.53 17.11 6.02
CA ASN A 71 -12.67 17.92 5.65
C ASN A 71 -12.46 18.46 4.23
N ALA A 72 -13.14 17.85 3.26
CA ALA A 72 -13.07 18.27 1.88
C ALA A 72 -13.56 19.71 1.67
N THR A 73 -12.81 20.46 0.88
CA THR A 73 -13.15 21.83 0.47
C THR A 73 -13.19 21.98 -1.05
N THR A 74 -12.73 20.95 -1.77
CA THR A 74 -12.66 20.93 -3.23
C THR A 74 -13.80 20.07 -3.78
N THR A 75 -14.44 20.55 -4.85
CA THR A 75 -15.46 19.79 -5.59
C THR A 75 -14.79 18.80 -6.54
N ASN A 76 -15.26 17.56 -6.50
CA ASN A 76 -14.95 16.54 -7.48
C ASN A 76 -15.64 16.88 -8.81
N PRO A 77 -14.89 17.14 -9.90
CA PRO A 77 -15.48 17.53 -11.18
C PRO A 77 -16.29 16.40 -11.84
N ASP A 78 -16.03 15.14 -11.47
CA ASP A 78 -16.69 13.97 -12.05
C ASP A 78 -18.10 13.78 -11.47
N THR A 79 -18.31 14.17 -10.20
CA THR A 79 -19.57 13.96 -9.46
C THR A 79 -20.33 15.25 -9.16
N GLY A 80 -19.67 16.41 -9.23
CA GLY A 80 -20.22 17.71 -8.85
C GLY A 80 -20.42 17.89 -7.33
N LYS A 81 -19.95 16.94 -6.51
CA LYS A 81 -19.99 17.00 -5.04
C LYS A 81 -18.59 17.25 -4.48
N LEU A 82 -18.49 17.60 -3.19
CA LEU A 82 -17.18 17.61 -2.53
C LEU A 82 -16.53 16.23 -2.63
N TYR A 83 -15.21 16.20 -2.77
CA TYR A 83 -14.46 14.94 -2.69
C TYR A 83 -14.77 14.22 -1.37
N THR A 84 -14.98 12.91 -1.42
CA THR A 84 -14.90 12.10 -0.19
C THR A 84 -13.44 11.80 0.15
N LEU A 85 -13.16 11.40 1.39
CA LEU A 85 -11.84 10.91 1.79
C LEU A 85 -11.35 9.79 0.86
N ALA A 86 -12.21 8.80 0.57
CA ALA A 86 -11.85 7.68 -0.29
C ALA A 86 -11.55 8.10 -1.74
N GLU A 87 -12.27 9.09 -2.28
CA GLU A 87 -11.99 9.64 -3.61
C GLU A 87 -10.65 10.39 -3.64
N ALA A 88 -10.37 11.21 -2.63
CA ALA A 88 -9.10 11.92 -2.51
C ALA A 88 -7.92 10.93 -2.44
N LEU A 89 -8.02 9.91 -1.58
CA LEU A 89 -7.00 8.87 -1.43
C LEU A 89 -6.81 8.04 -2.72
N ASN A 90 -7.87 7.75 -3.46
CA ASN A 90 -7.76 7.07 -4.76
C ASN A 90 -7.05 7.92 -5.82
N LYS A 91 -7.18 9.25 -5.78
CA LYS A 91 -6.44 10.13 -6.70
C LYS A 91 -4.96 10.23 -6.36
N THR A 92 -4.58 9.93 -5.11
CA THR A 92 -3.20 10.03 -4.61
C THR A 92 -2.52 8.66 -4.45
N GLY A 93 -3.26 7.58 -4.68
CA GLY A 93 -2.76 6.22 -4.65
C GLY A 93 -1.77 5.93 -5.78
N GLY A 94 -0.82 5.04 -5.52
CA GLY A 94 0.21 4.65 -6.48
C GLY A 94 -0.32 3.79 -7.62
N LEU A 95 0.45 3.74 -8.71
CA LEU A 95 0.07 3.01 -9.93
C LEU A 95 -0.08 1.50 -9.69
N THR A 96 0.68 0.92 -8.75
CA THR A 96 0.74 -0.51 -8.46
C THR A 96 0.39 -0.79 -7.01
N GLY A 97 -0.90 -0.95 -6.72
CA GLY A 97 -1.43 -1.21 -5.38
C GLY A 97 -2.45 -0.18 -4.91
N GLY A 98 -2.59 0.95 -5.62
CA GLY A 98 -3.49 2.04 -5.27
C GLY A 98 -3.09 2.67 -3.95
N PHE A 99 -4.08 2.95 -3.10
CA PHE A 99 -3.86 3.42 -1.74
C PHE A 99 -3.90 2.23 -0.76
N GLN A 100 -2.97 2.19 0.20
CA GLN A 100 -2.77 1.04 1.10
C GLN A 100 -4.05 0.70 1.89
N GLY A 101 -4.70 1.71 2.46
CA GLY A 101 -5.93 1.57 3.26
C GLY A 101 -7.23 1.34 2.49
N LEU A 102 -7.18 1.23 1.15
CA LEU A 102 -8.35 1.04 0.27
C LEU A 102 -8.20 -0.25 -0.56
N PRO A 103 -9.29 -0.73 -1.20
CA PRO A 103 -9.20 -1.83 -2.16
C PRO A 103 -8.12 -1.58 -3.22
N GLY A 104 -7.34 -2.61 -3.50
CA GLY A 104 -6.17 -2.48 -4.36
C GLY A 104 -6.49 -2.24 -5.83
N THR A 105 -5.64 -1.43 -6.48
CA THR A 105 -5.76 -1.12 -7.91
C THR A 105 -4.42 -1.24 -8.65
N ILE A 106 -4.49 -1.50 -9.96
CA ILE A 106 -3.38 -1.30 -10.90
C ILE A 106 -3.84 -0.28 -11.94
N ALA A 107 -3.13 0.84 -12.06
CA ALA A 107 -3.50 1.94 -12.94
C ALA A 107 -4.97 2.38 -12.75
N GLY A 108 -5.44 2.38 -11.50
CA GLY A 108 -6.82 2.70 -11.14
C GLY A 108 -7.85 1.59 -11.39
N LEU A 109 -7.46 0.46 -12.00
CA LEU A 109 -8.35 -0.68 -12.20
C LEU A 109 -8.30 -1.61 -10.97
N PRO A 110 -9.45 -2.00 -10.39
CA PRO A 110 -9.47 -2.81 -9.18
C PRO A 110 -8.97 -4.23 -9.42
N TYR A 111 -8.28 -4.80 -8.42
CA TYR A 111 -8.02 -6.23 -8.33
C TYR A 111 -8.65 -6.83 -7.09
N VAL A 112 -8.86 -8.14 -7.11
CA VAL A 112 -9.54 -8.87 -6.03
C VAL A 112 -8.55 -9.24 -4.93
N ALA A 113 -8.88 -8.91 -3.68
CA ALA A 113 -8.14 -9.36 -2.50
C ALA A 113 -8.04 -10.90 -2.45
N GLY A 114 -6.86 -11.43 -2.18
CA GLY A 114 -6.54 -12.86 -2.20
C GLY A 114 -6.35 -13.48 -3.59
N GLY A 115 -6.62 -12.72 -4.66
CA GLY A 115 -6.32 -13.12 -6.03
C GLY A 115 -4.82 -13.16 -6.31
N PHE A 116 -4.44 -13.68 -7.48
CA PHE A 116 -3.03 -13.75 -7.89
C PHE A 116 -2.35 -12.37 -7.89
N THR A 117 -3.02 -11.34 -8.42
CA THR A 117 -2.49 -9.98 -8.48
C THR A 117 -2.22 -9.38 -7.10
N ASP A 118 -3.15 -9.57 -6.16
CA ASP A 118 -2.97 -9.14 -4.76
C ASP A 118 -1.71 -9.76 -4.14
N ARG A 119 -1.60 -11.09 -4.20
CA ARG A 119 -0.45 -11.84 -3.67
C ARG A 119 0.87 -11.48 -4.33
N LEU A 120 0.85 -11.20 -5.63
CA LEU A 120 2.02 -10.75 -6.38
C LEU A 120 2.48 -9.39 -5.88
N LEU A 121 1.58 -8.40 -5.81
CA LEU A 121 1.93 -7.05 -5.37
C LEU A 121 2.38 -7.02 -3.91
N GLU A 122 1.74 -7.78 -3.02
CA GLU A 122 2.17 -7.95 -1.64
C GLU A 122 3.59 -8.52 -1.52
N SER A 123 4.01 -9.36 -2.49
CA SER A 123 5.36 -9.93 -2.52
C SER A 123 6.43 -8.88 -2.87
N PHE A 124 6.05 -7.82 -3.60
CA PHE A 124 6.91 -6.66 -3.85
C PHE A 124 6.89 -5.66 -2.70
N ALA A 125 5.74 -5.51 -2.02
CA ALA A 125 5.52 -4.51 -0.98
C ALA A 125 6.60 -4.51 0.11
N GLY A 126 6.79 -5.62 0.82
CA GLY A 126 7.73 -5.69 1.95
C GLY A 126 9.18 -5.27 1.64
N PRO A 127 9.84 -5.85 0.62
CA PRO A 127 11.22 -5.48 0.27
C PRO A 127 11.36 -4.06 -0.29
N HIS A 128 10.48 -3.63 -1.20
CA HIS A 128 10.61 -2.31 -1.84
C HIS A 128 10.27 -1.16 -0.87
N ASP A 129 9.29 -1.35 0.01
CA ASP A 129 8.94 -0.38 1.04
C ASP A 129 10.04 -0.27 2.07
N PHE A 130 10.71 -1.39 2.41
CA PHE A 130 11.85 -1.37 3.32
C PHE A 130 13.03 -0.58 2.75
N LEU A 131 13.35 -0.75 1.47
CA LEU A 131 14.41 0.03 0.80
C LEU A 131 14.06 1.52 0.75
N GLY A 132 12.81 1.88 0.45
CA GLY A 132 12.33 3.27 0.44
C GLY A 132 12.16 3.89 1.84
N SER A 133 11.95 3.07 2.88
CA SER A 133 11.60 3.55 4.24
C SER A 133 12.68 4.35 4.97
N LEU A 134 13.93 4.34 4.48
CA LEU A 134 15.04 5.08 5.11
C LEU A 134 14.80 6.60 5.14
N THR A 135 13.93 7.13 4.27
CA THR A 135 13.63 8.56 4.20
C THR A 135 12.16 8.88 3.94
N ALA A 136 11.33 7.88 3.63
CA ALA A 136 10.00 8.12 3.11
C ALA A 136 8.90 8.23 4.17
N TYR A 137 9.06 7.58 5.33
CA TYR A 137 8.01 7.45 6.33
C TYR A 137 8.31 8.22 7.62
N ASP A 138 7.28 8.86 8.16
CA ASP A 138 7.31 9.58 9.43
C ASP A 138 7.08 8.64 10.63
N ARG A 139 6.99 9.21 11.84
CA ARG A 139 6.77 8.47 13.08
C ARG A 139 5.40 7.79 13.19
N LEU A 140 4.43 8.19 12.36
CA LEU A 140 3.11 7.57 12.26
C LEU A 140 3.10 6.48 11.17
N GLY A 141 4.20 6.32 10.42
CA GLY A 141 4.28 5.43 9.28
C GLY A 141 3.64 6.00 8.01
N ASN A 142 3.30 7.29 7.99
CA ASN A 142 2.78 8.00 6.82
C ASN A 142 3.93 8.57 5.98
N LEU A 143 3.66 9.02 4.76
CA LEU A 143 4.65 9.73 3.96
C LEU A 143 5.05 11.04 4.66
N VAL A 144 6.35 11.30 4.73
CA VAL A 144 6.91 12.51 5.36
C VAL A 144 6.33 13.77 4.70
N GLU A 145 5.87 14.70 5.53
CA GLU A 145 5.37 16.01 5.11
C GLU A 145 6.50 16.93 4.62
N GLY A 146 6.17 17.85 3.72
CA GLY A 146 7.09 18.86 3.20
C GLY A 146 8.09 18.32 2.19
N MET A 147 7.88 17.12 1.63
CA MET A 147 8.71 16.62 0.53
C MET A 147 8.63 17.58 -0.67
N THR A 148 9.78 18.10 -1.09
CA THR A 148 9.87 18.84 -2.35
C THR A 148 9.46 17.96 -3.51
N SER A 149 9.01 18.54 -4.63
CA SER A 149 8.64 17.78 -5.83
C SER A 149 9.80 16.89 -6.33
N LEU A 150 11.06 17.30 -6.12
CA LEU A 150 12.23 16.50 -6.44
C LEU A 150 12.40 15.30 -5.49
N GLN A 151 12.19 15.47 -4.19
CA GLN A 151 12.21 14.36 -3.22
C GLN A 151 11.07 13.38 -3.47
N ARG A 152 9.88 13.89 -3.81
CA ARG A 152 8.72 13.07 -4.15
C ARG A 152 8.96 12.28 -5.44
N ALA A 153 9.46 12.94 -6.48
CA ALA A 153 9.84 12.27 -7.73
C ALA A 153 10.99 11.28 -7.55
N ALA A 154 11.96 11.58 -6.68
CA ALA A 154 13.05 10.65 -6.35
C ALA A 154 12.54 9.45 -5.54
N PHE A 155 11.58 9.64 -4.64
CA PHE A 155 10.92 8.54 -3.93
C PHE A 155 10.15 7.65 -4.91
N GLU A 156 9.31 8.23 -5.77
CA GLU A 156 8.55 7.50 -6.79
C GLU A 156 9.49 6.79 -7.80
N PHE A 157 10.61 7.43 -8.18
CA PHE A 157 11.63 6.84 -9.05
C PHE A 157 12.48 5.76 -8.37
N GLN A 158 12.75 5.90 -7.07
CA GLN A 158 13.38 4.87 -6.25
C GLN A 158 12.45 3.64 -6.16
N THR A 159 11.14 3.84 -6.03
CA THR A 159 10.13 2.77 -6.12
C THR A 159 10.25 2.01 -7.44
N ASP A 160 10.50 2.70 -8.57
CA ASP A 160 10.70 2.08 -9.89
C ASP A 160 12.03 1.31 -10.03
N ILE A 161 13.13 1.80 -9.43
CA ILE A 161 14.44 1.12 -9.42
C ILE A 161 14.45 -0.08 -8.48
N ASP A 162 13.69 -0.02 -7.38
CA ASP A 162 13.63 -1.09 -6.39
C ASP A 162 12.84 -2.30 -6.90
N ILE A 163 12.02 -2.16 -7.95
CA ILE A 163 11.29 -3.29 -8.57
C ILE A 163 12.27 -4.37 -9.09
N PRO A 164 13.26 -4.09 -9.95
CA PRO A 164 14.28 -5.07 -10.34
C PRO A 164 15.06 -5.70 -9.18
N LEU A 165 15.34 -4.94 -8.12
CA LEU A 165 16.10 -5.41 -6.96
C LEU A 165 15.25 -6.31 -6.05
N ALA A 166 13.98 -5.96 -5.87
CA ALA A 166 13.01 -6.73 -5.11
C ALA A 166 12.53 -7.96 -5.89
N ALA A 167 12.57 -7.96 -7.22
CA ALA A 167 12.01 -9.01 -8.07
C ALA A 167 12.46 -10.44 -7.69
N PRO A 168 13.74 -10.75 -7.41
CA PRO A 168 14.13 -12.09 -6.99
C PRO A 168 13.49 -12.50 -5.65
N ILE A 169 13.40 -11.57 -4.70
CA ILE A 169 12.79 -11.81 -3.37
C ILE A 169 11.28 -11.95 -3.51
N ALA A 170 10.64 -11.09 -4.30
CA ALA A 170 9.21 -11.13 -4.58
C ALA A 170 8.83 -12.42 -5.32
N ALA A 171 9.63 -12.86 -6.30
CA ALA A 171 9.42 -14.12 -7.00
C ALA A 171 9.49 -15.32 -6.05
N ALA A 172 10.49 -15.38 -5.17
CA ALA A 172 10.58 -16.43 -4.16
C ALA A 172 9.37 -16.39 -3.19
N THR A 173 8.95 -15.19 -2.80
CA THR A 173 7.82 -14.98 -1.87
C THR A 173 6.51 -15.44 -2.50
N VAL A 174 6.19 -15.01 -3.72
CA VAL A 174 4.93 -15.40 -4.39
C VAL A 174 4.87 -16.89 -4.67
N LEU A 175 5.99 -17.53 -5.07
CA LEU A 175 6.04 -18.98 -5.25
C LEU A 175 5.79 -19.73 -3.93
N GLY A 176 6.41 -19.26 -2.83
CA GLY A 176 6.18 -19.79 -1.49
C GLY A 176 4.72 -19.74 -1.05
N GLN A 177 4.00 -18.65 -1.39
CA GLN A 177 2.56 -18.53 -1.09
C GLN A 177 1.70 -19.60 -1.78
N TYR A 178 2.17 -20.16 -2.89
CA TYR A 178 1.52 -21.27 -3.61
C TYR A 178 2.09 -22.65 -3.25
N GLY A 179 2.94 -22.73 -2.22
CA GLY A 179 3.59 -23.99 -1.81
C GLY A 179 4.65 -24.50 -2.79
N LEU A 180 5.13 -23.65 -3.69
CA LEU A 180 6.18 -23.96 -4.65
C LEU A 180 7.52 -23.50 -4.09
N ASP A 181 8.10 -24.29 -3.20
CA ASP A 181 9.46 -24.05 -2.72
C ASP A 181 10.52 -24.73 -3.61
N TRP A 182 11.78 -24.37 -3.41
CA TRP A 182 12.90 -24.98 -4.16
C TRP A 182 13.02 -26.50 -3.93
N SER A 183 12.50 -27.03 -2.82
CA SER A 183 12.55 -28.45 -2.51
C SER A 183 11.55 -29.25 -3.35
N VAL A 184 10.38 -28.68 -3.68
CA VAL A 184 9.41 -29.27 -4.61
C VAL A 184 9.99 -29.33 -6.02
N ILE A 185 10.66 -28.26 -6.47
CA ILE A 185 11.24 -28.18 -7.82
C ILE A 185 12.45 -29.12 -7.97
N ASN A 186 13.32 -29.21 -6.96
CA ASN A 186 14.45 -30.14 -6.97
C ASN A 186 14.04 -31.60 -6.73
N GLY A 187 13.00 -31.85 -5.92
CA GLY A 187 12.43 -33.17 -5.68
C GLY A 187 11.73 -33.77 -6.90
N GLN A 188 11.17 -32.93 -7.78
CA GLN A 188 10.63 -33.37 -9.07
C GLN A 188 11.72 -33.72 -10.08
N LYS A 189 12.86 -33.00 -10.10
CA LYS A 189 14.01 -33.34 -10.95
C LYS A 189 14.61 -34.70 -10.58
N THR A 190 14.81 -34.97 -9.29
CA THR A 190 15.35 -36.26 -8.81
C THR A 190 14.43 -37.42 -9.15
N LYS A 191 13.10 -37.29 -8.97
CA LYS A 191 12.14 -38.34 -9.38
C LYS A 191 12.08 -38.57 -10.89
N ALA A 192 12.31 -37.53 -11.70
CA ALA A 192 12.34 -37.65 -13.16
C ALA A 192 13.65 -38.30 -13.66
N GLU A 193 14.74 -38.20 -12.89
CA GLU A 193 16.03 -38.84 -13.17
C GLU A 193 16.08 -40.31 -12.69
N GLU A 194 15.40 -40.65 -11.59
CA GLU A 194 15.30 -42.03 -11.07
C GLU A 194 14.27 -42.90 -11.82
N GLY A 195 13.41 -42.28 -12.64
CA GLY A 195 12.40 -42.96 -13.47
C GLY A 195 12.86 -43.31 -14.90
N LYS A 196 14.15 -43.18 -15.20
CA LYS A 196 14.80 -43.58 -16.46
C LYS A 196 15.79 -44.71 -16.21
#